data_AF-A0A957TQL2-F1
#
_entry.id   AF-A0A957TQL2-F1
#
_cell.length_a   1.000
_cell.length_b   1.000
_cell.length_c   1.000
_cell.angle_alpha   90.00
_cell.angle_beta   90.00
_cell.angle_gamma   90.00
#
_symmetry.space_group_name_H-M   'P 1'
#
loop_
_entity.id
_entity.type
_entity.pdbx_description
1 polymer ?
#
loop_
_entity_poly.entity_id
_entity_poly.type
_entity_poly.pdbx_seq_one_letter_code
_entity_poly.pdbx_strand_id
1 'polypeptide(L)'
;MAVASAETTLAQPQAITWQERIAIIRQVWRLAVPVILTNFLQSLVEVIDVFMVGRLGPIAIAAVGMSGAIRFLVLVMMLSVAAGGMTMIAQAKGARDPERMSFVTRQSISSGILISLVLTVVG
;
A
#
# COMPACT_ATOMS: atom_id res chain seq x y z
N MET A 1 -1.11 54.47 -4.92
CA MET A 1 -2.30 53.88 -5.58
C MET A 1 -2.04 52.56 -6.31
N ALA A 2 -0.85 51.93 -6.20
CA ALA A 2 -0.52 50.69 -6.94
C ALA A 2 -0.20 49.47 -6.03
N VAL A 3 -0.52 49.53 -4.73
CA VAL A 3 -0.19 48.47 -3.77
C VAL A 3 -1.44 47.71 -3.28
N ALA A 4 -2.65 48.20 -3.56
CA ALA A 4 -3.91 47.60 -3.07
C ALA A 4 -4.52 46.53 -4.01
N SER A 5 -3.93 46.24 -5.17
CA SER A 5 -4.48 45.28 -6.15
C SER A 5 -3.79 43.90 -6.13
N ALA A 6 -2.79 43.69 -5.27
CA ALA A 6 -2.07 42.41 -5.18
C ALA A 6 -2.68 41.44 -4.15
N GLU A 7 -3.51 41.92 -3.23
CA GLU A 7 -4.11 41.11 -2.15
C GLU A 7 -5.39 40.37 -2.59
N THR A 8 -5.94 40.67 -3.77
CA THR A 8 -7.18 40.05 -4.29
C THR A 8 -6.95 38.80 -5.13
N THR A 9 -5.70 38.38 -5.36
CA THR A 9 -5.34 37.08 -5.98
C THR A 9 -5.00 36.02 -4.91
N LEU A 10 -5.53 36.17 -3.70
CA LEU A 10 -5.64 35.04 -2.77
C LEU A 10 -6.69 34.10 -3.35
N ALA A 11 -6.22 33.07 -4.06
CA ALA A 11 -6.99 32.02 -4.69
C ALA A 11 -8.25 31.66 -3.89
N GLN A 12 -9.41 32.17 -4.33
CA GLN A 12 -10.69 31.70 -3.82
C GLN A 12 -10.74 30.18 -4.07
N PRO A 13 -10.95 29.36 -3.03
CA PRO A 13 -11.10 27.92 -3.22
C PRO A 13 -12.30 27.71 -4.13
N GLN A 14 -12.07 27.24 -5.36
CA GLN A 14 -13.16 26.86 -6.26
C GLN A 14 -14.03 25.85 -5.52
N ALA A 15 -15.23 26.27 -5.13
CA ALA A 15 -16.15 25.43 -4.40
C ALA A 15 -16.55 24.26 -5.30
N ILE A 16 -16.09 23.06 -4.96
CA ILE A 16 -16.37 21.82 -5.66
C ILE A 16 -17.88 21.71 -5.89
N THR A 17 -18.30 21.71 -7.15
CA THR A 17 -19.72 21.68 -7.50
C THR A 17 -20.32 20.32 -7.10
N TRP A 18 -21.60 20.27 -6.77
CA TRP A 18 -22.27 19.02 -6.39
C TRP A 18 -22.13 17.91 -7.44
N GLN A 19 -22.00 18.28 -8.71
CA GLN A 19 -21.77 17.36 -9.82
C GLN A 19 -20.39 16.72 -9.78
N GLU A 20 -19.34 17.50 -9.52
CA GLU A 20 -17.97 16.99 -9.36
C GLU A 20 -17.85 16.06 -8.15
N ARG A 21 -18.55 16.37 -7.04
CA ARG A 21 -18.56 15.51 -5.84
C ARG A 21 -19.16 14.13 -6.16
N ILE A 22 -20.27 14.07 -6.88
CA ILE A 22 -20.92 12.80 -7.28
C ILE A 22 -20.03 12.00 -8.25
N ALA A 23 -19.38 12.68 -9.20
CA ALA A 23 -18.47 12.04 -10.14
C ALA A 23 -17.25 11.41 -9.42
N ILE A 24 -16.65 12.12 -8.47
CA ILE A 24 -15.55 11.62 -7.64
C ILE A 24 -16.00 10.40 -6.83
N ILE A 25 -17.15 10.47 -6.15
CA ILE A 25 -17.69 9.36 -5.35
C ILE A 25 -17.90 8.11 -6.22
N ARG A 26 -18.46 8.26 -7.43
CA ARG A 26 -18.65 7.15 -8.37
C ARG A 26 -17.32 6.53 -8.81
N GLN A 27 -16.29 7.36 -9.03
CA GLN A 27 -14.97 6.88 -9.42
C GLN A 27 -14.26 6.15 -8.27
N VAL A 28 -14.38 6.66 -7.05
CA VAL A 28 -13.88 6.00 -5.83
C VAL A 28 -14.57 4.66 -5.66
N TRP A 29 -15.89 4.57 -5.78
CA TRP A 29 -16.61 3.29 -5.69
C TRP A 29 -16.17 2.27 -6.74
N ARG A 30 -15.95 2.71 -7.99
CA ARG A 30 -15.46 1.82 -9.06
C ARG A 30 -14.08 1.23 -8.76
N LEU A 31 -13.24 1.94 -8.02
CA LEU A 31 -11.91 1.47 -7.59
C LEU A 31 -11.96 0.71 -6.25
N ALA A 32 -12.82 1.13 -5.32
CA ALA A 32 -12.93 0.54 -4.01
C ALA A 32 -13.57 -0.86 -4.05
N VAL A 33 -14.60 -1.07 -4.88
CA VAL A 33 -15.28 -2.36 -5.01
C VAL A 33 -14.32 -3.51 -5.32
N PRO A 34 -13.47 -3.45 -6.38
CA PRO A 34 -12.55 -4.55 -6.65
C PRO A 34 -11.51 -4.72 -5.55
N VAL A 35 -11.04 -3.64 -4.92
CA VAL A 35 -10.05 -3.72 -3.82
C VAL A 35 -10.65 -4.39 -2.59
N ILE A 36 -11.87 -4.03 -2.20
CA ILE A 36 -12.60 -4.63 -1.08
C ILE A 36 -12.85 -6.10 -1.36
N LEU A 37 -13.31 -6.44 -2.58
CA LEU A 37 -13.56 -7.82 -2.97
C LEU A 37 -12.27 -8.65 -2.94
N THR A 38 -11.16 -8.08 -3.42
CA THR A 38 -9.85 -8.75 -3.40
C THR A 38 -9.38 -9.01 -1.97
N ASN A 39 -9.47 -8.02 -1.08
CA ASN A 39 -9.12 -8.19 0.34
C ASN A 39 -10.03 -9.21 1.02
N PHE A 40 -11.33 -9.18 0.74
CA PHE A 40 -12.29 -10.14 1.29
C PHE A 40 -12.01 -11.57 0.85
N LEU A 41 -11.78 -11.78 -0.46
CA LEU A 41 -11.38 -13.08 -0.99
C LEU A 41 -10.04 -13.55 -0.40
N GLN A 42 -9.08 -12.65 -0.22
CA GLN A 42 -7.80 -12.98 0.40
C GLN A 42 -7.97 -13.47 1.84
N SER A 43 -8.76 -12.77 2.67
CA SER A 43 -9.05 -13.23 4.04
C SER A 43 -9.83 -14.55 4.06
N LEU A 44 -10.73 -14.80 3.11
CA LEU A 44 -11.41 -16.09 2.99
C LEU A 44 -10.43 -17.22 2.68
N VAL A 45 -9.48 -16.99 1.77
CA VAL A 45 -8.43 -17.98 1.46
C VAL A 45 -7.60 -18.31 2.70
N GLU A 46 -7.20 -17.31 3.50
CA GLU A 46 -6.47 -17.54 4.75
C GLU A 46 -7.25 -18.41 5.74
N VAL A 47 -8.56 -18.20 5.87
CA VAL A 47 -9.43 -19.03 6.72
C VAL A 47 -9.57 -20.45 6.17
N ILE A 48 -9.75 -20.58 4.85
CA ILE A 48 -9.88 -21.88 4.17
C ILE A 48 -8.59 -22.70 4.34
N ASP A 49 -7.41 -22.08 4.24
CA ASP A 49 -6.12 -22.74 4.44
C ASP A 49 -6.03 -23.34 5.86
N VAL A 50 -6.39 -22.54 6.87
CA VAL A 50 -6.42 -23.01 8.28
C VAL A 50 -7.42 -24.15 8.45
N PHE A 51 -8.61 -24.04 7.83
CA PHE A 51 -9.64 -25.07 7.93
C PHE A 51 -9.25 -26.38 7.23
N MET A 52 -8.64 -26.29 6.04
CA MET A 52 -8.15 -27.45 5.29
C MET A 52 -7.05 -28.17 6.06
N VAL A 53 -6.07 -27.43 6.58
CA VAL A 53 -4.99 -28.03 7.38
C VAL A 53 -5.51 -28.56 8.72
N GLY A 54 -6.56 -27.95 9.28
CA GLY A 54 -7.18 -28.41 10.51
C GLY A 54 -7.88 -29.77 10.42
N ARG A 55 -8.28 -30.19 9.22
CA ARG A 55 -8.79 -31.56 8.99
C ARG A 55 -7.71 -32.64 9.12
N LEU A 56 -6.42 -32.29 9.10
CA LEU A 56 -5.32 -33.24 9.32
C LEU A 56 -5.04 -33.52 10.81
N GLY A 57 -5.72 -32.82 11.73
CA GLY A 57 -5.69 -33.09 13.17
C GLY A 57 -5.19 -31.92 14.02
N PRO A 58 -5.21 -32.07 15.37
CA PRO A 58 -4.92 -30.97 16.31
C PRO A 58 -3.50 -30.41 16.19
N ILE A 59 -2.53 -31.28 15.89
CA ILE A 59 -1.11 -30.91 15.72
C ILE A 59 -0.95 -30.02 14.48
N ALA A 60 -1.72 -30.27 13.42
CA ALA A 60 -1.66 -29.49 12.19
C ALA A 60 -2.19 -28.05 12.40
N ILE A 61 -3.24 -27.87 13.20
CA ILE A 61 -3.74 -26.53 13.57
C ILE A 61 -2.72 -25.77 14.41
N ALA A 62 -2.08 -26.44 15.38
CA ALA A 62 -1.04 -25.83 16.20
C ALA A 62 0.17 -25.38 15.35
N ALA A 63 0.56 -26.19 14.36
CA ALA A 63 1.62 -25.85 13.42
C ALA A 63 1.26 -24.63 12.54
N VAL A 64 0.02 -24.55 12.05
CA VAL A 64 -0.44 -23.39 11.26
C VAL A 64 -0.51 -22.11 12.10
N GLY A 65 -0.94 -22.20 13.36
CA GLY A 65 -0.92 -21.05 14.27
C GLY A 65 0.51 -20.52 14.50
N MET A 66 1.48 -21.43 14.70
CA MET A 66 2.89 -21.08 14.88
C MET A 66 3.50 -20.48 13.60
N SER A 67 3.18 -21.07 12.44
CA SER A 67 3.56 -20.54 11.12
C SER A 67 2.92 -19.17 10.85
N GLY A 68 1.68 -18.94 11.28
CA GLY A 68 0.99 -17.67 11.17
C GLY A 68 1.70 -16.53 11.90
N ALA A 69 2.26 -16.79 13.09
CA ALA A 69 3.06 -15.81 13.82
C ALA A 69 4.35 -15.42 13.07
N ILE A 70 5.04 -16.40 12.49
CA ILE A 70 6.23 -16.16 11.65
C ILE A 70 5.83 -15.37 10.40
N ARG A 71 4.75 -15.78 9.72
CA ARG A 71 4.21 -15.07 8.55
C ARG A 71 3.87 -13.61 8.86
N PHE A 72 3.29 -13.33 10.02
CA PHE A 72 2.98 -11.97 10.45
C PHE A 72 4.23 -11.11 10.63
N LEU A 73 5.28 -11.63 11.27
CA LEU A 73 6.56 -10.91 11.41
C LEU A 73 7.16 -10.56 10.05
N VAL A 74 7.17 -11.55 9.15
CA VAL A 74 7.63 -11.38 7.78
C VAL A 74 6.83 -10.32 7.03
N LEU A 75 5.50 -10.36 7.13
CA LEU A 75 4.60 -9.37 6.52
C LEU A 75 4.92 -7.96 7.01
N VAL A 76 5.09 -7.76 8.33
CA VAL A 76 5.42 -6.44 8.92
C VAL A 76 6.78 -5.93 8.44
N MET A 77 7.77 -6.80 8.30
CA MET A 77 9.08 -6.41 7.74
C MET A 77 8.94 -5.95 6.28
N MET A 78 8.18 -6.68 5.45
CA MET A 78 7.94 -6.28 4.06
C MET A 78 7.21 -4.93 3.99
N LEU A 79 6.17 -4.74 4.82
CA LEU A 79 5.42 -3.49 4.88
C LEU A 79 6.29 -2.31 5.29
N SER A 80 7.22 -2.51 6.23
CA SER A 80 8.14 -1.47 6.70
C SER A 80 9.08 -0.99 5.58
N VAL A 81 9.64 -1.93 4.81
CA VAL A 81 10.52 -1.62 3.67
C VAL A 81 9.74 -0.92 2.57
N ALA A 82 8.54 -1.42 2.24
CA ALA A 82 7.66 -0.83 1.24
C ALA A 82 7.24 0.60 1.63
N ALA A 83 6.89 0.83 2.90
CA ALA A 83 6.56 2.15 3.42
C ALA A 83 7.74 3.12 3.34
N GLY A 84 8.95 2.70 3.72
CA GLY A 84 10.16 3.51 3.59
C GLY A 84 10.46 3.90 2.14
N GLY A 85 10.33 2.94 1.21
CA GLY A 85 10.48 3.20 -0.23
C GLY A 85 9.43 4.17 -0.75
N MET A 86 8.15 4.00 -0.37
CA MET A 86 7.07 4.94 -0.73
C MET A 86 7.35 6.37 -0.23
N THR A 87 7.89 6.52 0.98
CA THR A 87 8.30 7.84 1.50
C THR A 87 9.41 8.47 0.64
N MET A 88 10.45 7.71 0.30
CA MET A 88 11.53 8.23 -0.55
C MET A 88 11.04 8.60 -1.95
N ILE A 89 10.14 7.80 -2.54
CA ILE A 89 9.52 8.10 -3.84
C ILE A 89 8.64 9.35 -3.75
N ALA A 90 7.85 9.51 -2.69
CA ALA A 90 7.03 10.70 -2.48
C ALA A 90 7.88 11.97 -2.33
N GLN A 91 9.01 11.89 -1.61
CA GLN A 91 9.97 12.99 -1.48
C GLN A 91 10.63 13.34 -2.83
N ALA A 92 11.07 12.34 -3.59
CA ALA A 92 11.67 12.56 -4.91
C ALA A 92 10.68 13.18 -5.90
N LYS A 93 9.42 12.73 -5.87
CA LYS A 93 8.33 13.29 -6.68
C LYS A 93 8.03 14.75 -6.30
N GLY A 94 8.05 15.08 -5.00
CA GLY A 94 7.88 16.44 -4.51
C GLY A 94 9.02 17.39 -4.92
N ALA A 95 10.25 16.88 -5.03
CA ALA A 95 11.43 17.65 -5.42
C ALA A 95 11.56 17.92 -6.94
N ARG A 96 10.66 17.36 -7.78
CA ARG A 96 10.71 17.45 -9.26
C ARG A 96 12.05 17.02 -9.87
N ASP A 97 12.74 16.08 -9.24
CA ASP A 97 14.02 15.53 -9.70
C ASP A 97 13.83 14.12 -10.30
N PRO A 98 13.67 14.01 -11.63
CA PRO A 98 13.38 12.74 -12.29
C PRO A 98 14.58 11.76 -12.30
N GLU A 99 15.82 12.26 -12.26
CA GLU A 99 17.02 11.40 -12.17
C GLU A 99 17.04 10.70 -10.81
N ARG A 100 16.83 11.47 -9.73
CA ARG A 100 16.82 10.93 -8.38
C ARG A 100 15.63 10.00 -8.15
N MET A 101 14.49 10.26 -8.78
CA MET A 101 13.34 9.35 -8.79
C MET A 101 13.69 8.00 -9.44
N SER A 102 14.39 8.00 -10.58
CA SER A 102 14.78 6.76 -11.27
C SER A 102 15.78 5.93 -10.46
N PHE A 103 16.73 6.60 -9.78
CA PHE A 103 17.71 5.96 -8.91
C PHE A 103 17.07 5.37 -7.65
N VAL A 104 16.22 6.13 -6.96
CA VAL A 104 15.48 5.66 -5.77
C VAL A 104 14.55 4.50 -6.12
N THR A 105 13.92 4.54 -7.29
CA THR A 105 13.05 3.46 -7.77
C THR A 105 13.86 2.18 -8.04
N ARG A 106 14.99 2.28 -8.74
CA ARG A 106 15.90 1.14 -8.95
C ARG A 106 16.43 0.59 -7.63
N GLN A 107 16.83 1.45 -6.70
CA GLN A 107 17.32 1.05 -5.39
C GLN A 107 16.24 0.33 -4.60
N SER A 108 15.00 0.85 -4.58
CA SER A 108 13.86 0.25 -3.88
C SER A 108 13.47 -1.11 -4.45
N ILE A 109 13.53 -1.27 -5.79
CA ILE A 109 13.30 -2.57 -6.44
C ILE A 109 14.42 -3.54 -6.07
N SER A 110 15.69 -3.10 -6.10
CA SER A 110 16.83 -3.95 -5.77
C SER A 110 16.82 -4.40 -4.30
N SER A 111 16.45 -3.53 -3.37
CA SER A 111 16.31 -3.88 -1.95
C SER A 111 15.13 -4.81 -1.73
N GLY A 112 14.01 -4.59 -2.41
CA GLY A 112 12.87 -5.51 -2.39
C GLY A 112 13.23 -6.92 -2.87
N ILE A 113 13.99 -7.05 -3.96
CA ILE A 113 14.47 -8.34 -4.47
C ILE A 113 15.43 -9.00 -3.49
N LEU A 114 16.39 -8.25 -2.95
CA LEU A 114 17.34 -8.76 -1.95
C LEU A 114 16.63 -9.32 -0.71
N ILE A 115 15.66 -8.57 -0.21
CA ILE A 115 14.88 -8.94 0.96
C ILE A 115 14.02 -10.17 0.66
N SER A 116 13.36 -10.22 -0.51
CA SER A 116 12.62 -11.40 -0.95
C SER A 116 13.52 -12.63 -1.06
N LEU A 117 14.73 -12.48 -1.59
CA LEU A 117 15.69 -13.59 -1.76
C LEU A 117 16.14 -14.14 -0.40
N VAL A 118 16.51 -13.25 0.53
CA VAL A 118 16.88 -13.63 1.90
C VAL A 118 15.71 -14.37 2.57
N LEU A 119 14.50 -13.86 2.40
CA LEU A 119 13.30 -14.44 2.98
C LEU A 119 12.98 -15.82 2.41
N THR A 120 13.16 -16.04 1.10
CA THR A 120 13.01 -17.36 0.46
C THR A 120 14.07 -18.36 0.91
N VAL A 121 15.28 -17.91 1.26
CA VAL A 121 16.35 -18.80 1.75
C VAL A 121 16.16 -19.16 3.22
N VAL A 122 15.60 -18.24 4.02
CA VAL A 122 15.41 -18.40 5.46
C VAL A 122 14.08 -19.09 5.81
N GLY A 123 13.03 -18.87 5.01
CA GLY A 123 11.70 -19.48 5.19
C GLY A 123 11.60 -20.89 4.61
#